data_AF-A0A2R6ECS3-F1
#
_entry.id   AF-A0A2R6ECS3-F1
#
_cell.length_a   1.000
_cell.length_b   1.000
_cell.length_c   1.000
_cell.angle_alpha   90.00
_cell.angle_beta   90.00
_cell.angle_gamma   90.00
#
_symmetry.space_group_name_H-M   'P 1'
#
loop_
_entity.id
_entity.type
_entity.pdbx_description
1 polymer ?
#
loop_
_entity_poly.entity_id
_entity_poly.type
_entity_poly.pdbx_seq_one_letter_code
_entity_poly.pdbx_strand_id
1 'polypeptide(L)'
;PDYEVRMAHSGDEGLDELDESVDVVLLDRMMPGLSGDEVLARIRERGLGCRVAMVTAVEPDFDILEMGFDAYLCKPIKSEQLVDAVENLLERSDYDDLLQEYYSLVEKRATLEAAKSNTELADNEEYLATKERIEELQDDLSETLGGIESDEDFIATLRGLDDPKE
;
A
#
# COMPACT_ATOMS: atom_id res chain seq x y z
N PRO A 1 -4.18 -10.34 -15.79
CA PRO A 1 -2.93 -9.72 -15.31
C PRO A 1 -1.79 -10.75 -15.34
N ASP A 2 -0.64 -10.37 -15.90
CA ASP A 2 0.57 -11.19 -15.82
C ASP A 2 1.33 -10.75 -14.56
N TYR A 3 1.56 -11.68 -13.62
CA TYR A 3 2.28 -11.43 -12.37
C TYR A 3 3.71 -11.96 -12.47
N GLU A 4 4.71 -11.21 -11.99
CA GLU A 4 6.02 -11.78 -11.70
C GLU A 4 5.93 -12.56 -10.39
N VAL A 5 6.14 -13.88 -10.45
CA VAL A 5 5.99 -14.76 -9.28
C VAL A 5 7.35 -15.35 -8.91
N ARG A 6 7.79 -15.06 -7.68
CA ARG A 6 8.92 -15.70 -7.03
C ARG A 6 8.39 -16.71 -6.01
N MET A 7 9.00 -17.89 -5.93
CA MET A 7 8.59 -18.94 -4.99
C MET A 7 9.71 -19.21 -4.00
N ALA A 8 9.35 -19.37 -2.73
CA ALA A 8 10.23 -19.83 -1.67
C ALA A 8 9.56 -20.98 -0.90
N HIS A 9 10.37 -21.92 -0.42
CA HIS A 9 9.92 -23.13 0.27
C HIS A 9 10.21 -23.12 1.78
N SER A 10 10.79 -22.04 2.30
CA SER A 10 11.04 -21.82 3.71
C SER A 10 11.01 -20.33 4.05
N GLY A 11 10.83 -20.00 5.34
CA GLY A 11 10.86 -18.61 5.78
C GLY A 11 12.23 -17.94 5.55
N ASP A 12 13.33 -18.67 5.69
CA ASP A 12 14.67 -18.14 5.43
C ASP A 12 14.87 -17.82 3.94
N GLU A 13 14.52 -18.74 3.04
CA GLU A 13 14.56 -18.52 1.59
C GLU A 13 13.63 -17.38 1.17
N GLY A 14 12.45 -17.30 1.75
CA GLY A 14 11.51 -16.21 1.48
C GLY A 14 12.06 -14.84 1.88
N LEU A 15 12.79 -14.77 3.00
CA LEU A 15 13.43 -13.54 3.44
C LEU A 15 14.68 -13.18 2.63
N ASP A 16 15.36 -14.16 2.02
CA ASP A 16 16.52 -13.92 1.15
C ASP A 16 16.11 -13.41 -0.24
N GLU A 17 14.97 -13.87 -0.77
CA GLU A 17 14.41 -13.44 -2.07
C GLU A 17 13.59 -12.14 -1.99
N LEU A 18 13.26 -11.68 -0.78
CA LEU A 18 12.42 -10.52 -0.56
C LEU A 18 13.22 -9.21 -0.60
N ASP A 19 12.78 -8.30 -1.47
CA ASP A 19 13.32 -6.96 -1.64
C ASP A 19 12.19 -5.93 -1.84
N GLU A 20 12.55 -4.66 -2.08
CA GLU A 20 11.60 -3.55 -2.29
C GLU A 20 10.78 -3.66 -3.59
N SER A 21 11.10 -4.58 -4.50
CA SER A 21 10.35 -4.80 -5.74
C SER A 21 9.18 -5.76 -5.61
N VAL A 22 8.98 -6.35 -4.42
CA VAL A 22 7.87 -7.27 -4.17
C VAL A 22 6.67 -6.49 -3.63
N ASP A 23 5.56 -6.47 -4.38
CA ASP A 23 4.34 -5.76 -3.97
C ASP A 23 3.49 -6.56 -2.98
N VAL A 24 3.40 -7.88 -3.18
CA VAL A 24 2.55 -8.79 -2.40
C VAL A 24 3.30 -10.05 -1.99
N VAL A 25 3.18 -10.41 -0.72
CA VAL A 25 3.67 -11.66 -0.14
C VAL A 25 2.50 -12.54 0.26
N LEU A 26 2.45 -13.76 -0.27
CA LEU A 26 1.55 -14.82 0.17
C LEU A 26 2.30 -15.73 1.16
N LEU A 27 1.99 -15.63 2.45
CA LEU A 27 2.77 -16.23 3.52
C LEU A 27 2.02 -17.36 4.22
N ASP A 28 2.58 -18.57 4.24
CA ASP A 28 2.03 -19.64 5.09
C ASP A 28 2.49 -19.46 6.54
N ARG A 29 1.53 -19.53 7.47
CA ARG A 29 1.80 -19.50 8.91
C ARG A 29 2.58 -20.73 9.38
N MET A 30 2.27 -21.89 8.81
CA MET A 30 2.82 -23.18 9.22
C MET A 30 3.88 -23.65 8.22
N MET A 31 5.12 -23.24 8.45
CA MET A 31 6.29 -23.70 7.70
C MET A 31 7.30 -24.37 8.65
N PRO A 32 8.06 -25.37 8.18
CA PRO A 32 9.15 -25.94 8.97
C PRO A 32 10.28 -24.90 9.12
N GLY A 33 10.88 -24.86 10.31
CA GLY A 33 11.93 -23.88 10.63
C GLY A 33 11.31 -22.59 11.13
N LEU A 34 11.49 -21.51 10.36
CA LEU A 34 10.97 -20.20 10.71
C LEU A 34 9.45 -20.12 10.46
N SER A 35 8.69 -19.75 11.49
CA SER A 35 7.24 -19.62 11.38
C SER A 35 6.84 -18.43 10.51
N GLY A 36 5.64 -18.47 9.92
CA GLY A 36 5.13 -17.32 9.17
C GLY A 36 4.97 -16.08 10.04
N ASP A 37 4.69 -16.24 11.34
CA ASP A 37 4.59 -15.12 12.28
C ASP A 37 5.95 -14.40 12.43
N GLU A 38 7.04 -15.18 12.54
CA GLU A 38 8.41 -14.65 12.60
C GLU A 38 8.86 -14.03 11.27
N VAL A 39 8.48 -14.62 10.13
CA VAL A 39 8.73 -14.03 8.81
C VAL A 39 8.04 -12.67 8.72
N LEU A 40 6.74 -12.60 9.04
CA LEU A 40 5.97 -11.37 9.02
C LEU A 40 6.60 -10.28 9.89
N ALA A 41 7.02 -10.63 11.12
CA ALA A 41 7.71 -9.70 12.00
C ALA A 41 8.98 -9.14 11.35
N ARG A 42 9.81 -9.98 10.73
CA ARG A 42 11.04 -9.54 10.04
C ARG A 42 10.77 -8.68 8.82
N ILE A 43 9.70 -8.95 8.07
CA ILE A 43 9.28 -8.09 6.95
C ILE A 43 9.01 -6.68 7.46
N ARG A 44 8.25 -6.56 8.56
CA ARG A 44 7.92 -5.25 9.18
C ARG A 44 9.14 -4.58 9.81
N GLU A 45 10.02 -5.32 10.45
CA GLU A 45 11.30 -4.80 10.99
C GLU A 45 12.22 -4.24 9.90
N ARG A 46 12.21 -4.83 8.70
CA ARG A 46 12.97 -4.34 7.54
C ARG A 46 12.36 -3.08 6.91
N GLY A 47 11.14 -2.69 7.30
CA GLY A 47 10.43 -1.55 6.72
C GLY A 47 10.00 -1.76 5.27
N LEU A 48 9.81 -3.01 4.84
CA LEU A 48 9.35 -3.31 3.49
C LEU A 48 7.86 -2.99 3.35
N GLY A 49 7.53 -2.21 2.31
CA GLY A 49 6.16 -1.74 2.02
C GLY A 49 5.23 -2.81 1.43
N CYS A 50 5.74 -4.01 1.16
CA CYS A 50 4.96 -5.09 0.58
C CYS A 50 3.73 -5.45 1.43
N ARG A 51 2.61 -5.70 0.76
CA ARG A 51 1.40 -6.22 1.39
C ARG A 51 1.56 -7.70 1.71
N VAL A 52 1.09 -8.13 2.87
CA VAL A 52 1.22 -9.54 3.29
C VAL A 52 -0.16 -10.15 3.50
N ALA A 53 -0.46 -11.19 2.72
CA ALA A 53 -1.60 -12.08 2.95
C ALA A 53 -1.12 -13.35 3.68
N MET A 54 -1.68 -13.63 4.85
CA MET A 54 -1.51 -14.93 5.49
C MET A 54 -2.36 -15.97 4.75
N VAL A 55 -1.73 -17.00 4.18
CA VAL A 55 -2.39 -18.07 3.41
C VAL A 55 -2.13 -19.41 4.11
N THR A 56 -3.01 -19.79 5.04
CA THR A 56 -2.70 -20.88 5.98
C THR A 56 -3.90 -21.77 6.31
N ALA A 57 -3.62 -22.96 6.87
CA ALA A 57 -4.65 -23.86 7.40
C ALA A 57 -4.98 -23.59 8.88
N VAL A 58 -4.29 -22.64 9.53
CA VAL A 58 -4.53 -22.25 10.92
C VAL A 58 -5.77 -21.35 10.99
N GLU A 59 -6.74 -21.73 11.80
CA GLU A 59 -7.89 -20.85 12.08
C GLU A 59 -7.43 -19.62 12.88
N PRO A 60 -7.97 -18.43 12.58
CA PRO A 60 -7.60 -17.21 13.31
C PRO A 60 -7.99 -17.30 14.80
N ASP A 61 -7.09 -16.84 15.68
CA ASP A 61 -7.33 -16.66 17.12
C ASP A 61 -7.01 -15.20 17.51
N PHE A 62 -7.09 -14.84 18.79
CA PHE A 62 -6.86 -13.47 19.27
C PHE A 62 -5.45 -12.92 19.02
N ASP A 63 -4.49 -13.79 18.73
CA ASP A 63 -3.10 -13.42 18.40
C ASP A 63 -2.98 -12.57 17.13
N ILE A 64 -3.94 -12.70 16.20
CA ILE A 64 -3.96 -11.90 14.97
C ILE A 64 -4.02 -10.38 15.21
N LEU A 65 -4.50 -9.95 16.38
CA LEU A 65 -4.64 -8.53 16.71
C LEU A 65 -3.28 -7.82 16.84
N GLU A 66 -2.22 -8.57 17.09
CA GLU A 66 -0.84 -8.05 17.20
C GLU A 66 -0.04 -8.29 15.91
N MET A 67 -0.62 -8.99 14.93
CA MET A 67 0.06 -9.32 13.68
C MET A 67 -0.14 -8.21 12.63
N GLY A 68 0.94 -7.82 11.96
CA GLY A 68 0.92 -6.76 10.94
C GLY A 68 0.59 -7.23 9.52
N PHE A 69 -0.36 -8.14 9.31
CA PHE A 69 -0.76 -8.59 7.97
C PHE A 69 -1.89 -7.73 7.37
N ASP A 70 -2.06 -7.78 6.05
CA ASP A 70 -3.08 -7.01 5.31
C ASP A 70 -4.31 -7.86 4.94
N ALA A 71 -4.13 -9.18 4.80
CA ALA A 71 -5.20 -10.15 4.54
C ALA A 71 -4.95 -11.49 5.24
N TYR A 72 -6.01 -12.24 5.55
CA TYR A 72 -5.93 -13.58 6.12
C TYR A 72 -6.87 -14.53 5.36
N LEU A 73 -6.31 -15.58 4.76
CA LEU A 73 -6.99 -16.55 3.92
C LEU A 73 -6.81 -17.96 4.50
N CYS A 74 -7.92 -18.58 4.91
CA CYS A 74 -7.95 -19.94 5.43
C CYS A 74 -8.04 -20.97 4.30
N LYS A 75 -7.10 -21.92 4.23
CA LYS A 75 -7.15 -23.09 3.36
C LYS A 75 -8.34 -23.99 3.74
N PRO A 76 -9.08 -24.58 2.77
CA PRO A 76 -8.84 -24.55 1.33
C PRO A 76 -9.37 -23.28 0.65
N ILE A 77 -8.57 -22.70 -0.25
CA ILE A 77 -8.89 -21.47 -1.00
C ILE A 77 -9.02 -21.81 -2.48
N LYS A 78 -10.03 -21.26 -3.16
CA LYS A 78 -10.15 -21.38 -4.61
C LYS A 78 -9.21 -20.42 -5.32
N SER A 79 -8.75 -20.77 -6.51
CA SER A 79 -7.86 -19.91 -7.31
C SER A 79 -8.43 -18.51 -7.51
N GLU A 80 -9.74 -18.39 -7.79
CA GLU A 80 -10.43 -17.10 -7.94
C GLU A 80 -10.30 -16.23 -6.68
N GLN A 81 -10.57 -16.80 -5.50
CA GLN A 81 -10.46 -16.06 -4.23
C GLN A 81 -9.04 -15.61 -3.93
N LEU A 82 -8.03 -16.38 -4.34
CA LEU A 82 -6.63 -15.99 -4.16
C LEU A 82 -6.26 -14.85 -5.12
N VAL A 83 -6.70 -14.92 -6.37
CA VAL A 83 -6.48 -13.86 -7.36
C VAL A 83 -7.18 -12.58 -6.91
N ASP A 84 -8.44 -12.64 -6.51
CA ASP A 84 -9.19 -11.50 -5.99
C ASP A 84 -8.46 -10.85 -4.80
N ALA A 85 -7.93 -11.67 -3.87
CA ALA A 85 -7.18 -11.15 -2.74
C ALA A 85 -5.88 -10.45 -3.16
N VAL A 86 -5.15 -10.99 -4.13
CA VAL A 86 -3.93 -10.34 -4.67
C VAL A 86 -4.29 -9.03 -5.36
N GLU A 87 -5.33 -9.00 -6.18
CA GLU A 87 -5.79 -7.77 -6.87
C GLU A 87 -6.17 -6.68 -5.85
N ASN A 88 -6.94 -7.02 -4.82
CA ASN A 88 -7.30 -6.08 -3.76
C ASN A 88 -6.07 -5.54 -2.97
N LEU A 89 -5.02 -6.34 -2.82
CA LEU A 89 -3.80 -5.90 -2.14
C LEU A 89 -2.94 -5.00 -3.03
N LEU A 90 -2.87 -5.29 -4.33
CA LEU A 90 -2.19 -4.45 -5.31
C LEU A 90 -2.87 -3.09 -5.43
N GLU A 91 -4.20 -3.06 -5.57
CA GLU A 91 -4.97 -1.81 -5.63
C GLU A 91 -4.71 -0.91 -4.40
N ARG A 92 -4.55 -1.49 -3.22
CA ARG A 92 -4.19 -0.75 -1.99
C ARG A 92 -2.74 -0.29 -1.97
N SER A 93 -1.83 -1.02 -2.61
CA SER A 93 -0.43 -0.60 -2.73
C SER A 93 -0.34 0.60 -3.67
N ASP A 94 -0.92 0.47 -4.85
CA ASP A 94 -0.97 1.53 -5.86
C ASP A 94 -1.63 2.80 -5.31
N TYR A 95 -2.72 2.64 -4.55
CA TYR A 95 -3.41 3.75 -3.92
C TYR A 95 -2.54 4.52 -2.90
N ASP A 96 -1.77 3.82 -2.06
CA ASP A 96 -0.87 4.47 -1.10
C ASP A 96 0.25 5.24 -1.82
N ASP A 97 0.77 4.71 -2.93
CA ASP A 97 1.77 5.39 -3.75
C ASP A 97 1.20 6.65 -4.42
N LEU A 98 -0.01 6.56 -4.99
CA LEU A 98 -0.73 7.70 -5.59
C LEU A 98 -0.98 8.80 -4.54
N LEU A 99 -1.40 8.41 -3.33
CA LEU A 99 -1.58 9.34 -2.21
C LEU A 99 -0.28 10.06 -1.84
N GLN A 100 0.81 9.31 -1.71
CA GLN A 100 2.10 9.87 -1.34
C GLN A 100 2.61 10.87 -2.39
N GLU A 101 2.44 10.54 -3.68
CA GLU A 101 2.74 11.45 -4.79
C GLU A 101 1.88 12.71 -4.70
N TYR A 102 0.56 12.56 -4.54
CA TYR A 102 -0.39 13.66 -4.44
C TYR A 102 0.00 14.66 -3.33
N TYR A 103 0.24 14.18 -2.11
CA TYR A 103 0.63 15.06 -1.00
C TYR A 103 1.96 15.77 -1.26
N SER A 104 2.94 15.08 -1.85
CA SER A 104 4.23 15.67 -2.22
C SER A 104 4.06 16.82 -3.22
N LEU A 105 3.20 16.64 -4.23
CA LEU A 105 2.94 17.67 -5.24
C LEU A 105 2.13 18.85 -4.69
N VAL A 106 1.13 18.59 -3.85
CA VAL A 106 0.35 19.64 -3.18
C VAL A 106 1.24 20.52 -2.30
N GLU A 107 2.15 19.91 -1.53
CA GLU A 107 3.11 20.65 -0.69
C GLU A 107 4.07 21.49 -1.53
N LYS A 108 4.59 20.93 -2.65
CA LYS A 108 5.43 21.68 -3.60
C LYS A 108 4.67 22.86 -4.20
N ARG A 109 3.41 22.66 -4.61
CA ARG A 109 2.54 23.72 -5.14
C ARG A 109 2.37 24.85 -4.13
N ALA A 110 1.97 24.52 -2.90
CA ALA A 110 1.78 25.50 -1.83
C ALA A 110 3.06 26.30 -1.53
N THR A 111 4.21 25.61 -1.49
CA THR A 111 5.52 26.24 -1.30
C THR A 111 5.86 27.23 -2.42
N LEU A 112 5.59 26.85 -3.67
CA LEU A 112 5.84 27.71 -4.84
C LEU A 112 4.90 28.91 -4.88
N GLU A 113 3.62 28.72 -4.60
CA GLU A 113 2.61 29.79 -4.53
C GLU A 113 2.92 30.82 -3.43
N ALA A 114 3.54 30.39 -2.33
CA ALA A 114 4.00 31.31 -1.28
C ALA A 114 5.26 32.10 -1.65
N ALA A 115 6.11 31.57 -2.53
CA ALA A 115 7.44 32.12 -2.82
C ALA A 115 7.53 32.88 -4.16
N LYS A 116 6.62 32.64 -5.10
CA LYS A 116 6.67 33.16 -6.48
C LYS A 116 5.47 34.04 -6.80
N SER A 117 5.64 34.95 -7.75
CA SER A 117 4.52 35.73 -8.27
C SER A 117 3.67 34.89 -9.23
N ASN A 118 2.38 35.24 -9.35
CA ASN A 118 1.46 34.55 -10.27
C ASN A 118 1.93 34.55 -11.73
N THR A 119 2.64 35.60 -12.17
CA THR A 119 3.20 35.66 -13.53
C THR A 119 4.34 34.68 -13.71
N GLU A 120 5.27 34.60 -12.75
CA GLU A 120 6.38 33.63 -12.80
C GLU A 120 5.86 32.18 -12.80
N LEU A 121 4.80 31.90 -12.05
CA LEU A 121 4.18 30.59 -12.01
C LEU A 121 3.43 30.25 -13.30
N ALA A 122 2.70 31.21 -13.87
CA ALA A 122 1.94 31.00 -15.11
C ALA A 122 2.83 30.74 -16.33
N ASP A 123 4.06 31.26 -16.34
CA ASP A 123 5.02 31.08 -17.43
C ASP A 123 5.95 29.85 -17.23
N ASN A 124 5.79 29.09 -16.13
CA ASN A 124 6.63 27.94 -15.81
C ASN A 124 5.96 26.61 -16.18
N GLU A 125 6.50 25.92 -17.20
CA GLU A 125 5.95 24.66 -17.70
C GLU A 125 5.92 23.54 -16.65
N GLU A 126 6.94 23.42 -15.79
CA GLU A 126 7.00 22.40 -14.74
C GLU A 126 5.91 22.60 -13.67
N TYR A 127 5.61 23.86 -13.34
CA TYR A 127 4.54 24.20 -12.41
C TYR A 127 3.17 23.86 -13.00
N LEU A 128 2.94 24.17 -14.28
CA LEU A 128 1.70 23.82 -14.96
C LEU A 128 1.51 22.31 -15.04
N ALA A 129 2.56 21.55 -15.37
CA ALA A 129 2.53 20.08 -15.36
C ALA A 129 2.28 19.51 -13.95
N THR A 130 2.86 20.13 -12.91
CA THR A 130 2.59 19.75 -11.52
C THR A 130 1.12 19.94 -11.17
N LYS A 131 0.50 21.04 -11.60
CA LYS A 131 -0.93 21.27 -11.39
C LYS A 131 -1.80 20.25 -12.10
N GLU A 132 -1.51 19.96 -13.37
CA GLU A 132 -2.21 18.95 -14.16
C GLU A 132 -2.09 17.57 -13.50
N ARG A 133 -0.89 17.18 -13.05
CA ARG A 133 -0.67 15.91 -12.35
C ARG A 133 -1.45 15.81 -11.03
N ILE A 134 -1.59 16.91 -10.28
CA ILE A 134 -2.41 16.93 -9.06
C ILE A 134 -3.89 16.67 -9.41
N GLU A 135 -4.40 17.28 -10.48
CA GLU A 135 -5.78 17.08 -10.94
C GLU A 135 -6.02 15.63 -11.39
N GLU A 136 -5.08 15.04 -12.16
CA GLU A 136 -5.15 13.62 -12.54
C GLU A 136 -5.15 12.68 -11.34
N LEU A 137 -4.22 12.88 -10.39
CA LEU A 137 -4.13 12.05 -9.19
C LEU A 137 -5.40 12.15 -8.34
N GLN A 138 -5.99 13.34 -8.25
CA GLN A 138 -7.24 13.55 -7.54
C GLN A 138 -8.39 12.75 -8.18
N ASP A 139 -8.48 12.74 -9.50
CA ASP A 139 -9.47 11.96 -10.24
C ASP A 139 -9.26 10.46 -9.98
N ASP A 140 -8.03 9.94 -10.17
CA ASP A 140 -7.68 8.54 -9.95
C ASP A 140 -8.04 8.08 -8.52
N LEU A 141 -7.64 8.85 -7.50
CA LEU A 141 -7.92 8.56 -6.09
C LEU A 141 -9.43 8.58 -5.78
N SER A 142 -10.21 9.45 -6.44
CA SER A 142 -11.65 9.57 -6.24
C SER A 142 -12.42 8.35 -6.78
N GLU A 143 -11.96 7.78 -7.90
CA GLU A 143 -12.53 6.57 -8.50
C GLU A 143 -12.32 5.35 -7.60
N THR A 144 -11.12 5.20 -7.03
CA THR A 144 -10.75 4.08 -6.15
C THR A 144 -11.54 4.07 -4.84
N LEU A 145 -11.84 5.23 -4.27
CA LEU A 145 -12.57 5.35 -2.99
C LEU A 145 -14.10 5.30 -3.10
N GLY A 146 -14.65 5.12 -4.31
CA GLY A 146 -16.09 5.04 -4.49
C GLY A 146 -16.84 6.34 -4.17
N GLY A 147 -16.22 7.49 -4.45
CA GLY A 147 -16.88 8.80 -4.39
C GLY A 147 -16.76 9.54 -3.05
N ILE A 148 -15.54 9.86 -2.62
CA ILE A 148 -15.34 10.94 -1.64
C ILE A 148 -15.30 12.25 -2.42
N GLU A 149 -16.34 13.06 -2.26
CA GLU A 149 -16.65 14.20 -3.13
C GLU A 149 -15.84 15.50 -2.84
N SER A 150 -14.89 15.52 -1.88
CA SER A 150 -14.09 16.73 -1.61
C SER A 150 -12.69 16.49 -1.04
N ASP A 151 -11.74 17.35 -1.42
CA ASP A 151 -10.35 17.38 -0.93
C ASP A 151 -10.28 17.48 0.61
N GLU A 152 -11.17 18.24 1.24
CA GLU A 152 -11.18 18.41 2.69
C GLU A 152 -11.70 17.17 3.41
N ASP A 153 -12.74 16.51 2.89
CA ASP A 153 -13.29 15.29 3.50
C ASP A 153 -12.37 14.07 3.29
N PHE A 154 -11.68 14.03 2.15
CA PHE A 154 -10.66 13.02 1.85
C PHE A 154 -9.46 13.15 2.79
N ILE A 155 -8.91 14.35 2.93
CA ILE A 155 -7.80 14.65 3.85
C ILE A 155 -8.22 14.48 5.31
N ALA A 156 -9.46 14.83 5.67
CA ALA A 156 -9.97 14.65 7.04
C ALA A 156 -10.18 13.18 7.40
N THR A 157 -10.65 12.35 6.46
CA THR A 157 -10.84 10.91 6.67
C THR A 157 -9.49 10.20 6.84
N LEU A 158 -8.48 10.57 6.04
CA LEU A 158 -7.12 10.03 6.15
C LEU A 158 -6.38 10.52 7.40
N ARG A 159 -6.46 11.80 7.76
CA ARG A 159 -5.90 12.31 9.03
C ARG A 159 -6.53 11.67 10.26
N GLY A 160 -7.77 11.19 10.15
CA GLY A 160 -8.44 10.42 11.21
C GLY A 160 -7.94 8.98 11.36
N LEU A 161 -7.18 8.45 10.41
CA LEU A 161 -6.56 7.11 10.45
C LEU A 161 -5.11 7.15 10.95
N ASP A 162 -4.44 8.30 10.84
CA ASP A 162 -3.07 8.54 11.33
C ASP A 162 -2.99 9.07 12.77
N ASP A 163 -4.10 9.10 13.50
CA ASP A 163 -4.13 9.46 14.91
C ASP A 163 -4.07 8.16 15.76
N PRO A 164 -2.88 7.68 16.17
CA PRO A 164 -2.81 6.68 17.22
C PRO A 164 -3.35 7.34 18.47
N LYS A 165 -4.63 7.07 18.77
CA LYS A 165 -5.24 7.49 20.03
C LYS A 165 -4.35 7.04 21.18
N GLU A 166 -4.00 8.02 22.00
CA GLU A 166 -3.25 7.96 23.27
C GLU A 166 -3.44 6.69 24.09
#